data_AF-A0A0R2QLY2-F1
#
_entry.id   AF-A0A0R2QLY2-F1
#
_cell.length_a   1.000
_cell.length_b   1.000
_cell.length_c   1.000
_cell.angle_alpha   90.00
_cell.angle_beta   90.00
_cell.angle_gamma   90.00
#
_symmetry.space_group_name_H-M   'P 1'
#
loop_
_entity.id
_entity.type
_entity.pdbx_description
1 polymer ?
#
loop_
_entity_poly.entity_id
_entity_poly.type
_entity_poly.pdbx_seq_one_letter_code
_entity_poly.pdbx_strand_id
1 'polypeptide(L)'
;MTGSMMSIRAYKWAKEQELPGVPKAVLIYLGDRFNDVYGYAWPSMARIARDTGWHQRTVAKAIRYLKETGLVETRRQYYLRDHSLGPNRYYLPDIGPVPPEGAKFPIKGDFDNQGEWDSDLDDDYWD
;
A
#
# COMPACT_ATOMS: atom_id res chain seq x y z
N MET A 1 5.81 -19.05 13.29
CA MET A 1 5.56 -19.17 11.84
C MET A 1 4.57 -18.09 11.43
N THR A 2 5.04 -16.93 11.00
CA THR A 2 4.20 -15.84 10.47
C THR A 2 4.69 -15.52 9.06
N GLY A 3 4.55 -16.50 8.17
CA GLY A 3 4.66 -16.23 6.74
C GLY A 3 3.55 -15.26 6.39
N SER A 4 3.91 -14.03 6.03
CA SER A 4 2.99 -12.97 5.63
C SER A 4 2.07 -13.50 4.54
N MET A 5 0.84 -13.87 4.89
CA MET A 5 -0.05 -14.56 3.97
C MET A 5 -0.58 -13.55 2.96
N MET A 6 0.10 -13.48 1.81
CA MET A 6 -0.33 -12.74 0.64
C MET A 6 -1.69 -13.25 0.19
N SER A 7 -2.60 -12.34 -0.17
CA SER A 7 -4.00 -12.70 -0.43
C SER A 7 -4.18 -13.35 -1.80
N ILE A 8 -4.35 -14.67 -1.82
CA ILE A 8 -4.73 -15.38 -3.05
C ILE A 8 -6.09 -14.94 -3.58
N ARG A 9 -6.98 -14.49 -2.69
CA ARG A 9 -8.32 -13.98 -3.02
C ARG A 9 -8.22 -12.64 -3.77
N ALA A 10 -7.49 -11.67 -3.22
CA ALA A 10 -7.31 -10.37 -3.84
C ALA A 10 -6.63 -10.48 -5.21
N TYR A 11 -5.61 -11.35 -5.31
CA TYR A 11 -4.94 -11.65 -6.58
C TYR A 11 -5.90 -12.19 -7.65
N LYS A 12 -6.74 -13.18 -7.30
CA LYS A 12 -7.73 -13.75 -8.24
C LYS A 12 -8.76 -12.72 -8.69
N TRP A 13 -9.36 -11.99 -7.75
CA TRP A 13 -10.31 -10.91 -8.05
C TRP A 13 -9.70 -9.86 -8.99
N ALA A 14 -8.45 -9.45 -8.76
CA ALA A 14 -7.77 -8.47 -9.60
C ALA A 14 -7.58 -8.97 -11.05
N LYS A 15 -7.37 -10.27 -11.24
CA LYS A 15 -7.24 -10.88 -12.57
C LYS A 15 -8.57 -10.94 -13.32
N GLU A 16 -9.70 -10.93 -12.64
CA GLU A 16 -11.03 -10.99 -13.25
C GLU A 16 -11.49 -9.63 -13.79
N GLN A 17 -10.92 -8.51 -13.31
CA GLN A 17 -11.33 -7.16 -13.71
C GLN A 17 -11.01 -6.82 -15.17
N GLU A 18 -11.98 -6.37 -15.96
CA GLU A 18 -11.75 -5.92 -17.34
C GLU A 18 -11.14 -4.52 -17.37
N LEU A 19 -9.83 -4.43 -17.61
CA LEU A 19 -9.07 -3.18 -17.51
C LEU A 19 -8.03 -3.06 -18.62
N PRO A 20 -7.62 -1.83 -18.99
CA PRO A 20 -6.46 -1.61 -19.87
C PRO A 20 -5.17 -2.21 -19.25
N GLY A 21 -4.19 -2.51 -20.09
CA GLY A 21 -3.01 -3.29 -19.70
C GLY A 21 -2.25 -2.78 -18.47
N VAL A 22 -1.95 -1.47 -18.40
CA VAL A 22 -1.18 -0.92 -17.26
C VAL A 22 -2.00 -0.86 -15.96
N PRO A 23 -3.25 -0.33 -15.94
CA PRO A 23 -4.14 -0.47 -14.79
C PRO A 23 -4.33 -1.92 -14.32
N LYS A 24 -4.54 -2.86 -15.25
CA LYS A 24 -4.65 -4.29 -14.93
C LYS A 24 -3.41 -4.82 -14.24
N ALA A 25 -2.22 -4.55 -14.78
CA ALA A 25 -0.95 -4.99 -14.19
C ALA A 25 -0.74 -4.41 -12.78
N VAL A 26 -1.05 -3.13 -12.59
CA VAL A 26 -0.96 -2.48 -11.27
C VAL A 26 -1.96 -3.08 -10.29
N LEU A 27 -3.21 -3.33 -10.70
CA LEU A 27 -4.22 -3.93 -9.82
C LEU A 27 -3.84 -5.36 -9.40
N ILE A 28 -3.34 -6.17 -10.33
CA ILE A 28 -2.85 -7.53 -10.03
C ILE A 28 -1.69 -7.47 -9.05
N TYR A 29 -0.74 -6.54 -9.24
CA TYR A 29 0.37 -6.35 -8.32
C TYR A 29 -0.12 -5.94 -6.91
N LEU A 30 -1.10 -5.05 -6.81
CA LEU A 30 -1.69 -4.66 -5.53
C LEU A 30 -2.43 -5.84 -4.87
N GLY A 31 -3.15 -6.64 -5.66
CA GLY A 31 -3.83 -7.85 -5.19
C GLY A 31 -2.86 -8.90 -4.65
N ASP A 32 -1.73 -9.14 -5.33
CA ASP A 32 -0.65 -10.03 -4.86
C ASP A 32 -0.05 -9.54 -3.53
N ARG A 33 0.08 -8.23 -3.35
CA ARG A 33 0.64 -7.61 -2.14
C ARG A 33 -0.39 -7.25 -1.07
N PHE A 34 -1.66 -7.62 -1.29
CA PHE A 34 -2.72 -7.36 -0.33
C PHE A 34 -2.56 -8.28 0.87
N ASN A 35 -2.53 -7.68 2.06
CA ASN A 35 -2.48 -8.43 3.31
C ASN A 35 -3.89 -8.60 3.86
N ASP A 36 -4.39 -9.84 3.93
CA ASP A 36 -5.75 -10.11 4.42
C ASP A 36 -5.97 -9.77 5.90
N VAL A 37 -4.91 -9.80 6.72
CA VAL A 37 -4.99 -9.46 8.15
C VAL A 37 -5.14 -7.95 8.33
N TYR A 38 -4.36 -7.16 7.60
CA TYR A 38 -4.40 -5.70 7.71
C TYR A 38 -5.47 -5.05 6.82
N GLY A 39 -5.90 -5.72 5.75
CA GLY A 39 -6.91 -5.23 4.82
C GLY A 39 -6.40 -4.21 3.78
N TYR A 40 -5.09 -4.13 3.55
CA TYR A 40 -4.50 -3.24 2.54
C TYR A 40 -3.14 -3.75 2.04
N ALA A 41 -2.70 -3.23 0.89
CA ALA A 41 -1.32 -3.30 0.42
C ALA A 41 -0.61 -1.97 0.70
N TRP A 42 0.70 -1.95 0.93
CA TRP A 42 1.46 -0.71 1.16
C TRP A 42 2.79 -0.57 0.37
N PRO A 43 2.91 -1.07 -0.87
CA PRO A 43 4.12 -0.87 -1.65
C PRO A 43 4.33 0.62 -1.99
N SER A 44 5.57 1.11 -1.97
CA SER A 44 5.84 2.46 -2.48
C SER A 44 5.61 2.55 -3.99
N MET A 45 5.30 3.75 -4.50
CA MET A 45 5.15 3.99 -5.95
C MET A 45 6.39 3.57 -6.74
N ALA A 46 7.57 3.82 -6.18
CA ALA A 46 8.86 3.42 -6.75
C ALA A 46 8.99 1.89 -6.82
N ARG A 47 8.52 1.18 -5.79
CA ARG A 47 8.52 -0.28 -5.76
C ARG A 47 7.57 -0.87 -6.80
N ILE A 48 6.35 -0.34 -6.91
CA ILE A 48 5.40 -0.77 -7.97
C ILE A 48 6.03 -0.57 -9.35
N ALA A 49 6.61 0.61 -9.61
CA ALA A 49 7.27 0.93 -10.87
C ALA A 49 8.39 -0.05 -11.22
N ARG A 50 9.31 -0.28 -10.28
CA ARG A 50 10.41 -1.23 -10.46
C ARG A 50 9.91 -2.65 -10.73
N ASP A 51 8.98 -3.14 -9.91
CA ASP A 51 8.53 -4.53 -9.94
C ASP A 51 7.60 -4.80 -11.15
N THR A 52 6.93 -3.78 -11.68
CA THR A 52 6.07 -3.89 -12.89
C THR A 52 6.75 -3.48 -14.20
N GLY A 53 7.94 -2.90 -14.14
CA GLY A 53 8.68 -2.40 -15.31
C GLY A 53 8.17 -1.08 -15.90
N TRP A 54 7.22 -0.41 -15.25
CA TRP A 54 6.66 0.87 -15.72
C TRP A 54 7.33 2.07 -15.06
N HIS A 55 7.33 3.22 -15.73
CA HIS A 55 7.72 4.47 -15.09
C HIS A 55 6.74 4.86 -13.97
N GLN A 56 7.26 5.48 -12.91
CA GLN A 56 6.43 5.95 -11.78
C GLN A 56 5.28 6.86 -12.22
N ARG A 57 5.47 7.71 -13.24
CA ARG A 57 4.39 8.54 -13.80
C ARG A 57 3.27 7.70 -14.42
N THR A 58 3.59 6.58 -15.06
CA THR A 58 2.62 5.65 -15.64
C THR A 58 1.87 4.91 -14.53
N VAL A 59 2.58 4.45 -13.49
CA VAL A 59 1.96 3.83 -12.31
C VAL A 59 1.02 4.80 -11.61
N ALA A 60 1.42 6.06 -11.42
CA ALA A 60 0.57 7.08 -10.80
C ALA A 60 -0.71 7.34 -11.60
N LYS A 61 -0.64 7.37 -12.94
CA LYS A 61 -1.82 7.44 -13.82
C LYS A 61 -2.71 6.21 -13.68
N ALA A 62 -2.13 5.02 -13.62
CA ALA A 62 -2.88 3.78 -13.42
C ALA A 62 -3.59 3.74 -12.07
N ILE A 63 -2.94 4.13 -10.97
CA ILE A 63 -3.58 4.22 -9.66
C ILE A 63 -4.72 5.24 -9.66
N ARG A 64 -4.51 6.39 -10.31
CA ARG A 64 -5.58 7.40 -10.46
C ARG A 64 -6.79 6.81 -11.19
N TYR A 65 -6.55 6.16 -12.32
CA TYR A 65 -7.60 5.48 -13.08
C TYR A 65 -8.34 4.44 -12.22
N LEU A 66 -7.60 3.58 -11.50
CA LEU A 66 -8.19 2.58 -10.62
C LEU A 66 -9.04 3.20 -9.51
N LYS A 67 -8.62 4.35 -8.97
CA LYS A 67 -9.41 5.12 -8.01
C LYS A 67 -10.67 5.71 -8.62
N GLU A 68 -10.57 6.30 -9.81
CA GLU A 68 -11.73 6.83 -10.54
C GLU A 68 -12.75 5.73 -10.88
N THR A 69 -12.29 4.49 -11.10
CA THR A 69 -13.17 3.32 -11.30
C THR A 69 -13.70 2.68 -10.01
N GLY A 70 -13.27 3.15 -8.84
CA GLY A 70 -13.68 2.59 -7.54
C GLY A 70 -13.01 1.26 -7.15
N LEU A 71 -12.06 0.75 -7.95
CA LEU A 71 -11.38 -0.53 -7.69
C LEU A 71 -10.25 -0.40 -6.66
N VAL A 72 -9.72 0.80 -6.46
CA VAL A 72 -8.65 1.07 -5.49
C VAL A 72 -8.95 2.34 -4.72
N GLU A 73 -8.77 2.29 -3.40
CA GLU A 73 -8.73 3.47 -2.56
C GLU A 73 -7.35 3.68 -1.96
N THR A 74 -6.96 4.93 -1.76
CA THR A 74 -5.63 5.26 -1.20
C THR A 74 -5.75 6.06 0.09
N ARG A 75 -4.92 5.75 1.08
CA ARG A 75 -4.75 6.57 2.28
C ARG A 75 -3.27 6.86 2.51
N ARG A 76 -2.98 8.12 2.84
CA ARG A 76 -1.63 8.55 3.18
C ARG A 76 -1.25 8.07 4.57
N GLN A 77 0.03 7.80 4.75
CA GLN A 77 0.64 7.56 6.05
C GLN A 77 1.74 8.58 6.28
N TYR A 78 2.13 8.76 7.53
CA TYR A 78 3.25 9.62 7.90
C TYR A 78 4.01 9.00 9.07
N TYR A 79 5.32 9.21 9.10
CA TYR A 79 6.14 8.81 10.25
C TYR A 79 5.90 9.77 11.41
N LEU A 80 5.85 9.26 12.64
CA LEU A 80 5.69 10.13 13.81
C LEU A 80 6.94 10.94 14.12
N ARG A 81 8.13 10.35 13.97
CA ARG A 81 9.43 11.01 14.22
C ARG A 81 9.60 12.39 13.58
N ASP A 82 9.15 12.56 12.33
CA ASP A 82 9.45 13.74 11.49
C ASP A 82 8.25 14.27 10.70
N HIS A 83 7.06 13.65 10.84
CA HIS A 83 5.86 13.93 10.06
C HIS A 83 6.05 13.82 8.53
N SER A 84 7.12 13.18 8.06
CA SER A 84 7.36 12.93 6.65
C SER A 84 6.38 11.89 6.10
N LEU A 85 6.14 11.94 4.79
CA LEU A 85 5.17 11.05 4.14
C LEU A 85 5.72 9.62 4.04
N GLY A 86 4.94 8.67 4.55
CA GLY A 86 5.14 7.25 4.31
C GLY A 86 4.56 6.81 2.97
N PRO A 87 4.80 5.54 2.58
CA PRO A 87 4.09 4.91 1.47
C PRO A 87 2.57 4.98 1.66
N ASN A 88 1.83 5.04 0.55
CA ASN A 88 0.38 4.98 0.62
C ASN A 88 -0.08 3.56 0.99
N ARG A 89 -1.18 3.49 1.75
CA ARG A 89 -2.00 2.27 1.84
C ARG A 89 -2.96 2.22 0.66
N TYR A 90 -3.07 1.04 0.07
CA TYR A 90 -3.95 0.71 -1.04
C TYR A 90 -5.00 -0.27 -0.55
N TYR A 91 -6.24 0.17 -0.53
CA TYR A 91 -7.41 -0.63 -0.19
C TYR A 91 -8.10 -1.09 -1.46
N LEU A 92 -8.68 -2.28 -1.43
CA LEU A 92 -9.45 -2.86 -2.51
C LEU A 92 -10.90 -2.95 -2.02
N PRO A 93 -11.79 -2.00 -2.38
CA PRO A 93 -13.12 -1.86 -1.76
C PRO A 93 -13.99 -3.11 -1.86
N ASP A 94 -13.85 -3.88 -2.93
CA ASP A 94 -14.57 -5.14 -3.13
C ASP A 94 -14.02 -6.32 -2.31
N ILE A 95 -12.82 -6.17 -1.74
CA ILE A 95 -12.13 -7.23 -0.99
C ILE A 95 -12.16 -6.98 0.52
N GLY A 96 -12.17 -5.72 0.95
CA GLY A 96 -12.11 -5.35 2.36
C GLY A 96 -12.56 -3.92 2.64
N PRO A 97 -12.74 -3.60 3.93
CA PRO A 97 -13.25 -2.30 4.33
C PRO A 97 -12.25 -1.19 3.99
N VAL A 98 -12.77 -0.06 3.52
CA VAL A 98 -11.99 1.16 3.31
C VAL A 98 -12.24 2.10 4.48
N PRO A 99 -11.19 2.54 5.20
CA PRO A 99 -11.33 3.56 6.21
C PRO A 99 -11.90 4.87 5.63
N PRO A 100 -12.64 5.67 6.42
CA PRO A 100 -13.19 6.94 5.94
C PRO A 100 -12.08 7.88 5.47
N GLU A 101 -12.46 8.82 4.61
CA GLU A 101 -11.56 9.88 4.19
C GLU A 101 -11.14 10.74 5.40
N GLY A 102 -9.88 11.20 5.42
CA GLY A 102 -9.32 11.94 6.55
C GLY A 102 -8.79 11.10 7.72
N ALA A 103 -8.96 9.76 7.69
CA ALA A 103 -8.32 8.88 8.67
C ALA A 103 -6.78 9.04 8.64
N LYS A 104 -6.18 9.20 9.81
CA LYS A 104 -4.74 9.36 10.00
C LYS A 104 -4.08 8.02 10.29
N PHE A 105 -2.96 7.76 9.64
CA PHE A 105 -2.21 6.50 9.77
C PHE A 105 -0.75 6.79 10.16
N PRO A 106 -0.50 7.15 11.42
CA PRO A 106 0.86 7.32 11.92
C PRO A 106 1.61 5.99 11.85
N ILE A 107 2.88 6.05 11.45
CA ILE A 107 3.82 4.94 11.52
C ILE A 107 4.68 5.20 12.76
N LYS A 108 4.59 4.29 13.74
CA LYS A 108 5.40 4.29 14.96
C LYS A 108 6.69 3.51 14.72
N GLY A 109 7.82 4.11 15.06
CA GLY A 109 9.13 3.49 14.95
C GLY A 109 9.88 3.82 13.67
N ASP A 110 11.14 3.40 13.65
CA ASP A 110 12.08 3.63 12.57
C ASP A 110 13.03 2.43 12.44
N PHE A 111 13.81 2.42 11.37
CA PHE A 111 14.93 1.49 11.29
C PHE A 111 16.06 2.01 12.16
N ASP A 112 16.53 1.18 13.09
CA ASP A 112 17.71 1.51 13.89
C ASP A 112 18.98 1.54 13.01
N ASN A 113 20.12 1.85 13.63
CA ASN A 113 21.41 1.87 12.94
C ASN A 113 21.88 0.49 12.44
N GLN A 114 21.20 -0.60 12.84
CA GLN A 114 21.44 -1.97 12.39
C GLN A 114 20.48 -2.36 11.26
N GLY A 115 19.51 -1.51 10.92
CA GLY A 115 18.51 -1.75 9.89
C GLY A 115 17.34 -2.62 10.35
N GLU A 116 17.19 -2.80 11.67
CA GLU A 116 16.06 -3.51 12.26
C GLU A 116 14.94 -2.52 12.59
N TRP A 117 13.69 -2.96 12.43
CA TRP A 117 12.54 -2.13 12.76
C TRP A 117 12.37 -2.04 14.28
N ASP A 118 12.56 -0.85 14.83
CA ASP A 118 12.35 -0.58 16.24
C ASP A 118 11.09 0.29 16.38
N SER A 119 10.03 -0.32 16.93
CA SER A 119 8.73 0.31 17.14
C SER A 119 8.72 1.35 18.27
N ASP A 120 9.76 1.34 19.10
CA ASP A 120 9.83 2.06 20.37
C ASP A 120 10.75 3.30 20.25
N LEU A 121 11.44 3.49 19.12
CA LEU A 121 12.27 4.69 18.85
C LEU A 121 11.54 6.03 18.97
N ASP A 122 10.20 6.04 18.89
CA ASP A 122 9.40 7.25 19.03
C ASP A 122 9.08 7.62 20.50
N ASP A 123 9.31 6.74 21.47
CA ASP A 123 8.95 6.98 22.89
C ASP A 123 10.02 7.78 23.67
N ASP A 124 11.27 7.86 23.20
CA ASP A 124 12.40 8.48 23.92
C ASP A 124 12.74 9.93 23.53
N TYR A 125 11.99 10.54 22.61
CA TYR A 125 12.31 11.89 22.07
C TYR A 125 11.49 13.05 22.66
N TRP A 126 10.62 12.78 23.64
CA TRP A 126 9.85 13.81 24.35
C TRP A 126 9.79 13.54 25.86
N ASP A 127 10.90 13.81 26.55
CA ASP A 127 10.95 14.18 27.97
C ASP A 127 11.49 15.62 28.10
#